data_AF-A0A836TEZ6-F1
#
_entry.id   AF-A0A836TEZ6-F1
#
_cell.length_a   1.000
_cell.length_b   1.000
_cell.length_c   1.000
_cell.angle_alpha   90.00
_cell.angle_beta   90.00
_cell.angle_gamma   90.00
#
_symmetry.space_group_name_H-M   'P 1'
#
loop_
_entity.id
_entity.type
_entity.pdbx_description
1 polymer ?
#
loop_
_entity_poly.entity_id
_entity_poly.type
_entity_poly.pdbx_seq_one_letter_code
_entity_poly.pdbx_strand_id
1 'polypeptide(L)'
;MEDQRVNILVDSFRKATSEGLTIEGILLVIFIFFFITLALTLGNYIKKALSIKRQKSHFIKTVVDLGLTEKEGEILWEYSRKLDRDPYLSLEVKATFEKIIDEYIKENPDFDENMIRTMRRLLGFDSIPPFMPIVSTKDIEIFQNGTLLFEGRSYPVALTDKDELYMYWSVLEGNPPIKEGQTVKITFLRQEDAIYMFEGKVIETFIDMGRKVIKIPHTFNLVRNQRRRDIRIKV
;
A
#
# COMPACT_ATOMS: atom_id res chain seq x y z
N MET A 1 -53.91 -41.33 -18.09
CA MET A 1 -53.45 -40.93 -16.74
C MET A 1 -52.77 -39.56 -16.73
N GLU A 2 -52.33 -39.05 -17.88
CA GLU A 2 -51.72 -37.72 -18.07
C GLU A 2 -52.75 -36.57 -18.07
N ASP A 3 -53.90 -36.76 -18.73
CA ASP A 3 -54.96 -35.74 -18.84
C ASP A 3 -55.57 -35.30 -17.50
N GLN A 4 -55.66 -36.19 -16.51
CA GLN A 4 -56.23 -35.83 -15.21
C GLN A 4 -55.31 -34.88 -14.42
N ARG A 5 -53.99 -34.99 -14.56
CA ARG A 5 -53.04 -34.10 -13.86
C ARG A 5 -53.01 -32.71 -14.48
N VAL A 6 -53.14 -32.64 -15.81
CA VAL A 6 -53.24 -31.37 -16.55
C VAL A 6 -54.55 -30.68 -16.22
N ASN A 7 -55.68 -31.40 -16.19
CA ASN A 7 -56.97 -30.82 -15.80
C ASN A 7 -57.00 -30.36 -14.34
N ILE A 8 -56.38 -31.09 -13.40
CA ILE A 8 -56.28 -30.63 -12.00
C ILE A 8 -55.46 -29.35 -11.88
N LEU A 9 -54.35 -29.23 -12.61
CA LEU A 9 -53.54 -28.00 -12.62
C LEU A 9 -54.29 -26.82 -13.25
N VAL A 10 -54.98 -27.04 -14.37
CA VAL A 10 -55.75 -26.02 -15.08
C VAL A 10 -56.98 -25.58 -14.29
N ASP A 11 -57.69 -26.51 -13.65
CA ASP A 11 -58.83 -26.19 -12.78
C ASP A 11 -58.39 -25.50 -11.49
N SER A 12 -57.24 -25.89 -10.91
CA SER A 12 -56.65 -25.18 -9.77
C SER A 12 -56.26 -23.74 -10.15
N PHE A 13 -55.72 -23.54 -11.36
CA PHE A 13 -55.37 -22.22 -11.88
C PHE A 13 -56.61 -21.37 -12.17
N ARG A 14 -57.66 -21.97 -12.75
CA ARG A 14 -58.95 -21.31 -13.00
C ARG A 14 -59.67 -20.93 -11.70
N LYS A 15 -59.67 -21.81 -10.71
CA LYS A 15 -60.31 -21.57 -9.41
C LYS A 15 -59.59 -20.47 -8.62
N ALA A 16 -58.26 -20.45 -8.68
CA ALA A 16 -57.42 -19.40 -8.11
C ALA A 16 -57.51 -18.05 -8.85
N THR A 17 -58.03 -18.01 -10.09
CA THR A 17 -58.26 -16.77 -10.86
C THR A 17 -59.72 -16.32 -10.85
N SER A 18 -60.68 -17.21 -10.55
CA SER A 18 -62.12 -16.89 -10.47
C SER A 18 -62.56 -16.37 -9.10
N GLU A 19 -61.91 -16.82 -8.02
CA GLU A 19 -62.01 -16.17 -6.71
C GLU A 19 -61.03 -14.99 -6.74
N GLY A 20 -61.53 -13.75 -6.72
CA GLY A 20 -60.68 -12.56 -6.78
C GLY A 20 -59.54 -12.64 -5.76
N LEU A 21 -58.35 -12.13 -6.14
CA LEU A 21 -57.11 -12.26 -5.36
C LEU A 21 -57.37 -12.08 -3.85
N THR A 22 -57.31 -13.19 -3.12
CA THR A 22 -57.35 -13.15 -1.67
C THR A 22 -56.08 -12.45 -1.17
N ILE A 23 -56.23 -11.53 -0.21
CA ILE A 23 -55.11 -10.78 0.37
C ILE A 23 -54.03 -11.75 0.89
N GLU A 24 -54.47 -12.90 1.42
CA GLU A 24 -53.61 -14.00 1.87
C GLU A 24 -52.72 -14.58 0.75
N GLY A 25 -53.27 -14.76 -0.46
CA GLY A 25 -52.51 -15.23 -1.62
C GLY A 25 -51.46 -14.22 -2.09
N ILE A 26 -51.79 -12.93 -2.08
CA ILE A 26 -50.84 -11.85 -2.41
C ILE A 26 -49.69 -11.82 -1.39
N LEU A 27 -50.01 -11.89 -0.10
CA LEU A 27 -49.01 -11.90 0.98
C LEU A 27 -48.09 -13.13 0.90
N LEU A 28 -48.64 -14.31 0.56
CA LEU A 28 -47.86 -15.54 0.40
C LEU A 28 -46.86 -15.42 -0.75
N VAL A 29 -47.28 -14.88 -1.90
CA VAL A 29 -46.38 -14.66 -3.05
C VAL A 29 -45.27 -13.68 -2.70
N ILE A 30 -45.59 -12.55 -2.05
CA ILE A 30 -44.60 -11.56 -1.60
C ILE A 30 -43.62 -12.20 -0.61
N PHE A 31 -44.11 -13.01 0.32
CA PHE A 31 -43.29 -13.71 1.31
C PHE A 31 -42.32 -14.70 0.67
N ILE A 32 -42.77 -15.45 -0.34
CA ILE A 32 -41.90 -16.35 -1.12
C ILE A 32 -40.81 -15.55 -1.85
N PHE A 33 -41.17 -14.46 -2.54
CA PHE A 33 -40.18 -13.60 -3.22
C PHE A 33 -39.19 -12.97 -2.24
N PHE A 34 -39.64 -12.56 -1.05
CA PHE A 34 -38.78 -12.07 0.02
C PHE A 34 -37.80 -13.14 0.50
N PHE A 35 -38.26 -14.38 0.73
CA PHE A 35 -37.38 -15.48 1.15
C PHE A 35 -36.36 -15.87 0.07
N ILE A 36 -36.77 -15.88 -1.20
CA ILE A 36 -35.87 -16.16 -2.32
C ILE A 36 -34.78 -15.07 -2.41
N THR A 37 -35.15 -13.79 -2.34
CA THR A 37 -34.18 -12.69 -2.38
C THR A 37 -33.26 -12.69 -1.15
N LEU A 38 -33.78 -13.00 0.04
CA LEU A 38 -33.00 -13.16 1.26
C LEU A 38 -32.00 -14.33 1.14
N ALA A 39 -32.44 -15.49 0.65
CA ALA A 39 -31.56 -16.65 0.46
C ALA A 39 -30.42 -16.36 -0.54
N LEU A 40 -30.71 -15.66 -1.63
CA LEU A 40 -29.70 -15.26 -2.62
C LEU A 40 -28.68 -14.27 -2.06
N THR A 41 -29.13 -13.26 -1.32
CA THR A 41 -28.24 -12.27 -0.70
C THR A 41 -27.36 -12.91 0.38
N LEU A 42 -27.93 -13.77 1.22
CA LEU A 42 -27.21 -14.49 2.26
C LEU A 42 -26.20 -15.48 1.66
N GLY A 43 -26.59 -16.23 0.63
CA GLY A 43 -25.70 -17.15 -0.07
C GLY A 43 -24.50 -16.44 -0.70
N ASN A 44 -24.71 -15.29 -1.33
CA ASN A 44 -23.64 -14.46 -1.88
C ASN A 44 -22.70 -13.92 -0.78
N TYR A 45 -23.25 -13.50 0.36
CA TYR A 45 -22.46 -13.02 1.50
C TYR A 45 -21.58 -14.14 2.08
N ILE A 46 -22.15 -15.32 2.32
CA ILE A 46 -21.43 -16.49 2.85
C ILE A 46 -20.33 -16.93 1.88
N LYS A 47 -20.63 -17.00 0.57
CA LYS A 47 -19.65 -17.34 -0.46
C LYS A 47 -18.47 -16.37 -0.45
N LYS A 48 -18.74 -15.07 -0.32
CA LYS A 48 -17.71 -14.02 -0.24
C LYS A 48 -16.86 -14.15 1.03
N ALA A 49 -17.47 -14.43 2.18
CA ALA A 49 -16.75 -14.63 3.43
C ALA A 49 -15.81 -15.86 3.36
N LEU A 50 -16.31 -16.97 2.84
CA LEU A 50 -15.52 -18.19 2.65
C LEU A 50 -14.38 -18.00 1.64
N SER A 51 -14.64 -17.26 0.54
CA SER A 51 -13.59 -16.99 -0.45
C SER A 51 -12.46 -16.15 0.13
N ILE A 52 -12.77 -15.14 0.94
CA ILE A 52 -11.76 -14.31 1.62
C ILE A 52 -10.89 -15.16 2.56
N LYS A 53 -11.51 -16.03 3.37
CA LYS A 53 -10.77 -16.92 4.28
C LYS A 53 -9.83 -17.85 3.51
N ARG A 54 -10.30 -18.41 2.39
CA ARG A 54 -9.51 -19.28 1.52
C ARG A 54 -8.36 -18.51 0.86
N GLN A 55 -8.63 -17.30 0.37
CA GLN A 55 -7.60 -16.42 -0.19
C GLN A 55 -6.53 -16.05 0.84
N LYS A 56 -6.92 -15.69 2.08
CA LYS A 56 -5.98 -15.43 3.18
C LYS A 56 -5.11 -16.66 3.43
N SER A 57 -5.71 -17.84 3.53
CA SER A 57 -4.95 -19.07 3.76
C SER A 57 -3.95 -19.37 2.64
N HIS A 58 -4.34 -19.20 1.37
CA HIS A 58 -3.40 -19.35 0.25
C HIS A 58 -2.29 -18.31 0.30
N PHE A 59 -2.62 -17.05 0.60
CA PHE A 59 -1.66 -15.97 0.71
C PHE A 59 -0.63 -16.24 1.83
N ILE A 60 -1.08 -16.60 3.03
CA ILE A 60 -0.19 -16.92 4.15
C ILE A 60 0.72 -18.09 3.81
N LYS A 61 0.20 -19.11 3.12
CA LYS A 61 1.03 -20.21 2.64
C LYS A 61 2.14 -19.71 1.70
N THR A 62 1.80 -18.87 0.71
CA THR A 62 2.78 -18.26 -0.19
C THR A 62 3.83 -17.44 0.57
N VAL A 63 3.42 -16.65 1.57
CA VAL A 63 4.33 -15.87 2.42
C VAL A 63 5.33 -16.76 3.14
N VAL A 64 4.85 -17.86 3.74
CA VAL A 64 5.70 -18.83 4.43
C VAL A 64 6.64 -19.56 3.46
N ASP A 65 6.16 -19.89 2.25
CA ASP A 65 6.99 -20.49 1.19
C ASP A 65 8.11 -19.53 0.73
N LEU A 66 7.93 -18.22 0.86
CA LEU A 66 8.96 -17.19 0.63
C LEU A 66 9.92 -16.97 1.82
N GLY A 67 9.70 -17.69 2.93
CA GLY A 67 10.55 -17.64 4.13
C GLY A 67 10.17 -16.58 5.16
N LEU A 68 9.05 -15.88 4.96
CA LEU A 68 8.50 -14.96 5.96
C LEU A 68 7.68 -15.74 7.01
N THR A 69 7.51 -15.15 8.18
CA THR A 69 6.66 -15.69 9.24
C THR A 69 5.18 -15.46 8.97
N GLU A 70 4.30 -16.25 9.60
CA GLU A 70 2.85 -16.02 9.51
C GLU A 70 2.47 -14.62 9.98
N LYS A 71 3.08 -14.13 11.08
CA LYS A 71 2.85 -12.78 11.62
C LYS A 71 3.14 -11.69 10.59
N GLU A 72 4.27 -11.80 9.88
CA GLU A 72 4.62 -10.87 8.80
C GLU A 72 3.59 -10.93 7.66
N GLY A 73 3.14 -12.13 7.29
CA GLY A 73 2.05 -12.31 6.33
C GLY A 73 0.73 -11.71 6.79
N GLU A 74 0.40 -11.79 8.08
CA GLU A 74 -0.82 -11.16 8.60
C GLU A 74 -0.78 -9.64 8.50
N ILE A 75 0.37 -9.03 8.81
CA ILE A 75 0.59 -7.59 8.62
C ILE A 75 0.37 -7.21 7.15
N LEU A 76 1.05 -7.91 6.22
CA LEU A 76 0.91 -7.62 4.80
C LEU A 76 -0.54 -7.78 4.32
N TRP A 77 -1.24 -8.81 4.78
CA TRP A 77 -2.64 -9.06 4.43
C TRP A 77 -3.58 -7.96 4.94
N GLU A 78 -3.49 -7.65 6.24
CA GLU A 78 -4.39 -6.70 6.90
C GLU A 78 -4.25 -5.29 6.32
N TYR A 79 -3.02 -4.81 6.23
CA TYR A 79 -2.73 -3.46 5.74
C TYR A 79 -2.92 -3.33 4.22
N SER A 80 -2.75 -4.40 3.44
CA SER A 80 -3.17 -4.41 2.03
C SER A 80 -4.67 -4.20 1.89
N ARG A 81 -5.46 -4.95 2.67
CA ARG A 81 -6.93 -4.86 2.65
C ARG A 81 -7.41 -3.49 3.13
N LYS A 82 -6.73 -2.90 4.11
CA LYS A 82 -7.02 -1.56 4.62
C LYS A 82 -6.83 -0.48 3.55
N LEU A 83 -5.80 -0.64 2.72
CA LEU A 83 -5.51 0.27 1.60
C LEU A 83 -6.29 -0.04 0.31
N ASP A 84 -7.24 -0.98 0.36
CA ASP A 84 -7.98 -1.50 -0.81
C ASP A 84 -7.05 -1.98 -1.94
N ARG A 85 -5.98 -2.70 -1.56
CA ARG A 85 -5.00 -3.28 -2.48
C ARG A 85 -5.02 -4.81 -2.43
N ASP A 86 -4.60 -5.42 -3.54
CA ASP A 86 -4.36 -6.85 -3.59
C ASP A 86 -3.14 -7.21 -2.71
N PRO A 87 -3.30 -8.09 -1.70
CA PRO A 87 -2.20 -8.56 -0.86
C PRO A 87 -1.03 -9.16 -1.64
N TYR A 88 -1.27 -9.84 -2.76
CA TYR A 88 -0.18 -10.45 -3.54
C TYR A 88 0.79 -9.42 -4.12
N LEU A 89 0.32 -8.20 -4.42
CA LEU A 89 1.18 -7.12 -4.89
C LEU A 89 2.20 -6.67 -3.83
N SER A 90 1.93 -6.92 -2.54
CA SER A 90 2.91 -6.64 -1.49
C SER A 90 4.13 -7.57 -1.53
N LEU A 91 4.01 -8.73 -2.18
CA LEU A 91 5.10 -9.71 -2.32
C LEU A 91 5.91 -9.47 -3.59
N GLU A 92 5.29 -8.90 -4.62
CA GLU A 92 5.90 -8.75 -5.95
C GLU A 92 6.38 -7.32 -6.22
N VAL A 93 5.70 -6.32 -5.66
CA VAL A 93 5.91 -4.91 -6.00
C VAL A 93 6.37 -4.13 -4.77
N LYS A 94 7.66 -3.75 -4.77
CA LYS A 94 8.27 -2.92 -3.71
C LYS A 94 7.46 -1.68 -3.36
N ALA A 95 6.94 -0.97 -4.35
CA ALA A 95 6.13 0.22 -4.13
C ALA A 95 4.87 -0.03 -3.30
N THR A 96 4.25 -1.21 -3.47
CA THR A 96 3.08 -1.63 -2.71
C THR A 96 3.48 -2.06 -1.31
N PHE A 97 4.55 -2.86 -1.19
CA PHE A 97 5.15 -3.24 0.08
C PHE A 97 5.45 -2.02 0.96
N GLU A 98 6.21 -1.04 0.46
CA GLU A 98 6.62 0.13 1.26
C GLU A 98 5.41 0.96 1.72
N LYS A 99 4.35 1.07 0.91
CA LYS A 99 3.11 1.76 1.30
C LYS A 99 2.35 1.04 2.41
N ILE A 100 2.33 -0.29 2.34
CA ILE A 100 1.70 -1.14 3.37
C ILE A 100 2.47 -1.00 4.69
N ILE A 101 3.79 -1.05 4.63
CA ILE A 101 4.66 -0.88 5.80
C ILE A 101 4.53 0.52 6.39
N ASP A 102 4.46 1.56 5.55
CA ASP A 102 4.23 2.94 6.01
C ASP A 102 2.91 3.08 6.80
N GLU A 103 1.85 2.43 6.34
CA GLU A 103 0.57 2.41 7.06
C GLU A 103 0.66 1.60 8.37
N TYR A 104 1.35 0.46 8.36
CA TYR A 104 1.61 -0.34 9.55
C TYR A 104 2.36 0.44 10.64
N ILE A 105 3.42 1.15 10.25
CA ILE A 105 4.25 1.97 11.14
C ILE A 105 3.43 3.10 11.78
N LYS A 106 2.56 3.77 11.03
CA LYS A 106 1.72 4.87 11.56
C LYS A 106 0.81 4.42 12.69
N GLU A 107 0.33 3.19 12.63
CA GLU A 107 -0.58 2.62 13.63
C GLU A 107 0.14 1.91 14.78
N ASN A 108 1.39 1.52 14.57
CA ASN A 108 2.18 0.76 15.53
C ASN A 108 3.50 1.50 15.76
N PRO A 109 3.55 2.52 16.65
CA PRO A 109 4.76 3.31 16.88
C PRO A 109 5.91 2.48 17.48
N ASP A 110 5.61 1.38 18.18
CA ASP A 110 6.58 0.46 18.77
C ASP A 110 6.84 -0.78 17.86
N PHE A 111 6.87 -0.56 16.54
CA PHE A 111 7.09 -1.63 15.57
C PHE A 111 8.52 -2.22 15.65
N ASP A 112 8.66 -3.47 15.21
CA ASP A 112 9.97 -4.12 15.10
C ASP A 112 10.64 -3.75 13.77
N GLU A 113 11.65 -2.87 13.85
CA GLU A 113 12.44 -2.43 12.70
C GLU A 113 13.19 -3.59 12.01
N ASN A 114 13.68 -4.55 12.79
CA ASN A 114 14.43 -5.69 12.25
C ASN A 114 13.51 -6.65 11.49
N MET A 115 12.26 -6.79 11.93
CA MET A 115 11.24 -7.55 11.20
C MET A 115 10.99 -6.92 9.82
N ILE A 116 10.79 -5.60 9.74
CA ILE A 116 10.57 -4.90 8.46
C ILE A 116 11.77 -5.07 7.53
N ARG A 117 12.98 -4.87 8.06
CA ARG A 117 14.22 -5.07 7.30
C ARG A 117 14.35 -6.51 6.78
N THR A 118 13.95 -7.48 7.59
CA THR A 118 13.98 -8.91 7.21
C THR A 118 12.97 -9.21 6.10
N MET A 119 11.73 -8.73 6.21
CA MET A 119 10.73 -8.84 5.15
C MET A 119 11.24 -8.25 3.83
N ARG A 120 11.79 -7.02 3.87
CA ARG A 120 12.32 -6.34 2.68
C ARG A 120 13.42 -7.16 2.00
N ARG A 121 14.32 -7.74 2.79
CA ARG A 121 15.39 -8.60 2.29
C ARG A 121 14.88 -9.87 1.64
N LEU A 122 13.97 -10.58 2.31
CA LEU A 122 13.41 -11.85 1.83
C LEU A 122 12.62 -11.67 0.53
N LEU A 123 11.93 -10.54 0.37
CA LEU A 123 11.22 -10.18 -0.85
C LEU A 123 12.13 -9.58 -1.94
N GLY A 124 13.44 -9.46 -1.69
CA GLY A 124 14.40 -8.92 -2.67
C GLY A 124 14.28 -7.41 -2.90
N PHE A 125 13.68 -6.68 -1.96
CA PHE A 125 13.44 -5.23 -2.07
C PHE A 125 14.57 -4.36 -1.49
N ASP A 126 15.64 -4.96 -0.96
CA ASP A 126 16.74 -4.23 -0.33
C ASP A 126 17.57 -3.38 -1.30
N SER A 127 17.71 -3.81 -2.56
CA SER A 127 18.54 -3.11 -3.54
C SER A 127 17.74 -2.74 -4.77
N ILE A 128 17.76 -1.46 -5.13
CA ILE A 128 17.27 -0.99 -6.44
C ILE A 128 18.49 -0.78 -7.34
N PRO A 129 18.61 -1.50 -8.47
CA PRO A 129 19.63 -1.25 -9.46
C PRO A 129 19.78 0.25 -9.80
N PRO A 130 21.00 0.77 -10.01
CA PRO A 130 21.24 2.20 -10.18
C PRO A 130 20.48 2.88 -11.32
N PHE A 131 20.08 2.10 -12.33
CA PHE A 131 19.34 2.54 -13.51
C PHE A 131 17.81 2.50 -13.35
N MET A 132 17.31 1.91 -12.25
CA MET A 132 15.88 1.87 -11.98
C MET A 132 15.45 3.08 -11.15
N PRO A 133 14.27 3.67 -11.46
CA PRO A 133 13.73 4.75 -10.66
C PRO A 133 13.49 4.34 -9.22
N ILE A 134 13.81 5.24 -8.29
CA ILE A 134 13.44 5.05 -6.88
C ILE A 134 11.99 5.45 -6.66
N VAL A 135 11.34 4.78 -5.71
CA VAL A 135 9.91 4.99 -5.41
C VAL A 135 9.72 5.71 -4.07
N SER A 136 10.68 5.56 -3.17
CA SER A 136 10.67 6.20 -1.85
C SER A 136 12.02 6.82 -1.55
N THR A 137 12.06 7.82 -0.68
CA THR A 137 13.33 8.33 -0.17
C THR A 137 14.09 7.29 0.69
N LYS A 138 13.44 6.20 1.11
CA LYS A 138 14.09 5.03 1.71
C LYS A 138 15.11 4.37 0.79
N ASP A 139 14.96 4.55 -0.52
CA ASP A 139 15.85 3.98 -1.53
C ASP A 139 17.10 4.82 -1.79
N ILE A 140 17.20 6.01 -1.18
CA ILE A 140 18.37 6.87 -1.32
C ILE A 140 19.55 6.20 -0.63
N GLU A 141 20.68 6.12 -1.33
CA GLU A 141 21.92 5.55 -0.82
C GLU A 141 22.52 6.44 0.27
N ILE A 142 23.07 5.83 1.32
CA ILE A 142 23.82 6.57 2.34
C ILE A 142 25.04 7.21 1.66
N PHE A 143 25.41 8.41 2.10
CA PHE A 143 26.41 9.29 1.51
C PHE A 143 26.06 9.84 0.13
N GLN A 144 24.82 9.70 -0.32
CA GLN A 144 24.35 10.41 -1.51
C GLN A 144 24.43 11.92 -1.29
N ASN A 145 25.23 12.58 -2.14
CA ASN A 145 25.32 14.03 -2.16
C ASN A 145 24.08 14.65 -2.81
N GLY A 146 23.68 15.81 -2.31
CA GLY A 146 22.57 16.60 -2.80
C GLY A 146 22.73 18.09 -2.50
N THR A 147 21.68 18.83 -2.85
CA THR A 147 21.54 20.26 -2.62
C THR A 147 20.26 20.48 -1.84
N LEU A 148 20.40 21.15 -0.70
CA LEU A 148 19.28 21.67 0.07
C LEU A 148 18.96 23.09 -0.40
N LEU A 149 17.70 23.31 -0.75
CA LEU A 149 17.14 24.59 -1.12
C LEU A 149 16.27 25.10 0.03
N PHE A 150 16.63 26.26 0.57
CA PHE A 150 15.91 26.93 1.64
C PHE A 150 15.97 28.45 1.46
N GLU A 151 14.80 29.10 1.45
CA GLU A 151 14.67 30.56 1.28
C GLU A 151 15.45 31.12 0.08
N GLY A 152 15.43 30.41 -1.05
CA GLY A 152 16.12 30.80 -2.29
C GLY A 152 17.64 30.60 -2.28
N ARG A 153 18.22 30.07 -1.19
CA ARG A 153 19.64 29.71 -1.09
C ARG A 153 19.84 28.22 -1.24
N SER A 154 21.01 27.85 -1.78
CA SER A 154 21.43 26.46 -1.97
C SER A 154 22.56 26.12 -1.01
N TYR A 155 22.45 24.97 -0.34
CA TYR A 155 23.46 24.45 0.57
C TYR A 155 23.81 23.01 0.17
N PRO A 156 25.09 22.66 0.02
CA PRO A 156 25.47 21.28 -0.25
C PRO A 156 25.18 20.41 0.98
N VAL A 157 24.56 19.26 0.75
CA VAL A 157 24.20 18.29 1.80
C VAL A 157 24.59 16.88 1.40
N ALA A 158 24.75 16.00 2.38
CA ALA A 158 24.87 14.56 2.17
C ALA A 158 23.94 13.81 3.12
N LEU A 159 23.33 12.73 2.65
CA LEU A 159 22.57 11.82 3.51
C LEU A 159 23.56 11.02 4.37
N THR A 160 23.67 11.31 5.65
CA THR A 160 24.65 10.64 6.53
C THR A 160 24.10 9.36 7.13
N ASP A 161 22.80 9.31 7.39
CA ASP A 161 22.14 8.15 7.96
C ASP A 161 20.64 8.12 7.59
N LYS A 162 20.00 6.97 7.78
CA LYS A 162 18.55 6.76 7.63
C LYS A 162 18.08 5.57 8.46
N ASP A 163 16.88 5.71 9.04
CA ASP A 163 16.14 4.64 9.70
C ASP A 163 14.79 4.40 8.98
N GLU A 164 13.89 3.56 9.51
CA GLU A 164 12.59 3.33 8.85
C GLU A 164 11.66 4.57 8.82
N LEU A 165 11.89 5.57 9.66
CA LEU A 165 11.06 6.75 9.84
C LEU A 165 11.68 8.01 9.19
N TYR A 166 12.99 8.17 9.31
CA TYR A 166 13.68 9.43 9.11
C TYR A 166 14.97 9.29 8.30
N MET A 167 15.27 10.37 7.59
CA MET A 167 16.54 10.64 6.95
C MET A 167 17.30 11.72 7.71
N TYR A 168 18.62 11.58 7.77
CA TYR A 168 19.53 12.51 8.42
C TYR A 168 20.45 13.15 7.38
N TRP A 169 20.17 14.41 7.03
CA TRP A 169 20.94 15.15 6.03
C TRP A 169 21.92 16.11 6.70
N SER A 170 23.21 15.90 6.51
CA SER A 170 24.27 16.78 7.02
C SER A 170 24.58 17.89 6.01
N VAL A 171 24.61 19.14 6.49
CA VAL A 171 25.04 20.30 5.72
C VAL A 171 26.56 20.32 5.66
N LEU A 172 27.10 20.16 4.44
CA LEU A 172 28.53 20.05 4.19
C LEU A 172 29.22 21.41 4.29
N GLU A 173 28.53 22.47 3.86
CA GLU A 173 29.06 23.83 3.84
C GLU A 173 27.96 24.85 4.15
N GLY A 174 28.31 25.86 4.96
CA GLY A 174 27.38 26.88 5.44
C GLY A 174 26.59 26.47 6.68
N ASN A 175 25.79 27.41 7.20
CA ASN A 175 24.92 27.19 8.36
C ASN A 175 23.53 27.77 8.09
N PRO A 176 22.66 27.05 7.37
CA PRO A 176 21.33 27.56 7.04
C PRO A 176 20.49 27.73 8.33
N PRO A 177 19.75 28.85 8.50
CA PRO A 177 18.97 29.14 9.70
C PRO A 177 17.64 28.36 9.76
N ILE A 178 17.68 27.09 9.34
CA ILE A 178 16.54 26.17 9.35
C ILE A 178 16.18 25.81 10.78
N LYS A 179 14.89 25.88 11.09
CA LYS A 179 14.28 25.50 12.36
C LYS A 179 13.30 24.34 12.15
N GLU A 180 12.96 23.71 13.26
CA GLU A 180 11.92 22.69 13.32
C GLU A 180 10.60 23.21 12.77
N GLY A 181 9.86 22.34 12.08
CA GLY A 181 8.59 22.64 11.46
C GLY A 181 8.66 23.31 10.09
N GLN A 182 9.84 23.78 9.66
CA GLN A 182 10.00 24.40 8.34
C GLN A 182 10.11 23.36 7.23
N THR A 183 9.67 23.73 6.02
CA THR A 183 9.80 22.89 4.83
C THR A 183 11.10 23.20 4.11
N VAL A 184 11.85 22.16 3.77
CA VAL A 184 13.06 22.25 2.95
C VAL A 184 12.89 21.40 1.70
N LYS A 185 13.62 21.76 0.65
CA LYS A 185 13.61 21.04 -0.60
C LYS A 185 14.98 20.43 -0.87
N ILE A 186 15.03 19.12 -1.06
CA ILE A 186 16.27 18.40 -1.35
C ILE A 186 16.27 18.02 -2.82
N THR A 187 17.41 18.22 -3.48
CA THR A 187 17.65 17.78 -4.86
C THR A 187 18.92 16.96 -4.91
N PHE A 188 18.91 15.80 -5.57
CA PHE A 188 20.10 14.96 -5.71
C PHE A 188 20.13 14.28 -7.09
N LEU A 189 21.32 13.90 -7.54
CA LEU A 189 21.54 13.23 -8.82
C LEU A 189 21.90 11.77 -8.58
N ARG A 190 21.10 10.85 -9.14
CA ARG A 190 21.55 9.46 -9.33
C ARG A 190 22.25 9.37 -10.68
N GLN A 191 23.54 9.00 -10.66
CA GLN A 191 24.42 9.10 -11.84
C GLN A 191 23.92 8.34 -13.08
N GLU A 192 23.27 7.21 -12.87
CA GLU A 192 22.82 6.29 -13.92
C GLU A 192 21.31 6.41 -14.23
N ASP A 193 20.62 7.38 -13.63
CA ASP A 193 19.16 7.51 -13.75
C ASP A 193 18.75 8.97 -14.02
N ALA A 194 18.47 9.76 -12.96
CA ALA A 194 17.84 11.07 -13.08
C ALA A 194 18.21 12.01 -11.93
N ILE A 195 17.76 13.27 -12.05
CA ILE A 195 17.70 14.18 -10.91
C ILE A 195 16.40 13.92 -10.16
N TYR A 196 16.51 13.75 -8.85
CA TYR A 196 15.40 13.60 -7.94
C TYR A 196 15.26 14.82 -7.06
N MET A 197 14.01 15.11 -6.71
CA MET A 197 13.65 16.26 -5.91
C MET A 197 12.47 15.91 -5.01
N PHE A 198 12.57 16.25 -3.73
CA PHE A 198 11.46 16.11 -2.80
C PHE A 198 11.43 17.27 -1.82
N GLU A 199 10.26 17.50 -1.26
CA GLU A 199 10.04 18.47 -0.19
C GLU A 199 9.73 17.71 1.10
N GLY A 200 10.33 18.17 2.20
CA GLY A 200 10.22 17.52 3.50
C GLY A 200 10.13 18.54 4.62
N LYS A 201 9.27 18.27 5.60
CA LYS A 201 9.17 19.06 6.82
C LYS A 201 10.27 18.63 7.77
N VAL A 202 11.04 19.58 8.26
CA VAL A 202 12.11 19.35 9.24
C VAL A 202 11.48 19.06 10.58
N ILE A 203 11.80 17.90 11.15
CA ILE A 203 11.33 17.50 12.49
C ILE A 203 12.26 18.07 13.54
N GLU A 204 13.56 17.96 13.30
CA GLU A 204 14.61 18.32 14.26
C GLU A 204 15.85 18.80 13.51
N THR A 205 16.59 19.71 14.13
CA THR A 205 17.95 20.06 13.68
C THR A 205 18.92 19.99 14.85
N PHE A 206 20.03 19.29 14.66
CA PHE A 206 21.09 19.16 15.67
C PHE A 206 22.47 19.32 15.03
N ILE A 207 23.51 19.38 15.87
CA ILE A 207 24.89 19.42 15.40
C ILE A 207 25.52 18.06 15.66
N ASP A 208 26.06 17.45 14.62
CA ASP A 208 26.83 16.21 14.69
C ASP A 208 28.17 16.40 13.98
N MET A 209 29.26 15.99 14.63
CA MET A 209 30.64 16.17 14.17
C MET A 209 30.95 17.59 13.65
N GLY A 210 30.38 18.63 14.28
CA GLY A 210 30.56 20.03 13.92
C GLY A 210 29.77 20.50 12.69
N ARG A 211 28.89 19.65 12.14
CA ARG A 211 28.00 19.97 11.01
C ARG A 211 26.55 19.97 11.45
N LYS A 212 25.75 20.85 10.84
CA LYS A 212 24.30 20.87 11.08
C LYS A 212 23.65 19.68 10.37
N VAL A 213 22.94 18.84 11.12
CA VAL A 213 22.15 17.73 10.61
C VAL A 213 20.67 18.06 10.70
N ILE A 214 19.93 17.70 9.66
CA ILE A 214 18.52 17.97 9.49
C ILE A 214 17.79 16.65 9.40
N LYS A 215 16.84 16.43 10.32
CA LYS A 215 16.01 15.22 10.38
C LYS A 215 14.71 15.44 9.61
N ILE A 216 14.46 14.60 8.60
CA ILE A 216 13.32 14.71 7.68
C ILE A 216 12.65 13.34 7.55
N PRO A 217 11.31 13.22 7.65
CA PRO A 217 10.64 11.94 7.49
C PRO A 217 10.72 11.44 6.05
N HIS A 218 10.63 10.13 5.87
CA HIS A 218 10.55 9.52 4.55
C HIS A 218 9.30 9.97 3.77
N THR A 219 9.40 9.98 2.44
CA THR A 219 8.31 10.36 1.56
C THR A 219 8.32 9.56 0.26
N PHE A 220 7.12 9.32 -0.27
CA PHE A 220 6.89 8.75 -1.60
C PHE A 220 6.75 9.84 -2.68
N ASN A 221 6.69 11.11 -2.30
CA ASN A 221 6.49 12.24 -3.21
C ASN A 221 7.83 12.73 -3.75
N LEU A 222 8.38 11.95 -4.69
CA LEU A 222 9.62 12.26 -5.41
C LEU A 222 9.31 12.74 -6.82
N VAL A 223 9.81 13.92 -7.17
CA VAL A 223 9.78 14.43 -8.54
C VAL A 223 11.06 13.96 -9.25
N ARG A 224 10.88 13.13 -10.27
CA ARG A 224 11.96 12.62 -11.13
C ARG A 224 12.05 13.46 -12.40
N ASN A 225 13.18 14.11 -12.60
CA ASN A 225 13.49 14.89 -13.80
C ASN A 225 14.59 14.19 -14.62
N GLN A 226 14.18 13.55 -15.72
CA GLN A 226 15.10 12.91 -16.65
C GLN A 226 15.80 13.97 -17.51
N ARG A 227 17.11 14.17 -17.30
CA ARG A 227 17.89 15.10 -18.14
C ARG A 227 18.47 14.44 -19.40
N ARG A 228 18.61 13.11 -19.42
CA ARG A 228 19.26 12.39 -20.52
C ARG A 228 18.22 11.80 -21.47
N ARG A 229 18.37 12.08 -22.78
CA ARG A 229 17.54 11.49 -23.84
C ARG A 229 17.96 10.05 -24.18
N ASP A 230 19.23 9.70 -23.99
CA ASP A 230 19.81 8.40 -24.38
C ASP A 230 20.63 7.73 -23.25
N ILE A 231 20.69 6.38 -23.28
CA ILE A 231 21.44 5.53 -22.35
C ILE A 231 22.94 5.51 -22.74
N ARG A 232 23.83 5.63 -21.76
CA ARG A 232 25.29 5.44 -21.96
C ARG A 232 25.72 4.10 -21.37
N ILE A 233 26.34 3.26 -22.18
CA ILE A 233 27.01 2.05 -21.71
C ILE A 233 28.45 2.45 -21.36
N LYS A 234 28.86 2.27 -20.10
CA LYS A 234 30.28 2.37 -19.73
C LYS A 234 31.00 1.16 -20.34
N VAL A 235 31.99 1.43 -21.17
CA VAL A 235 32.93 0.44 -21.72
C VAL A 235 34.14 0.35 -20.80
#